data_AF-A0A7V2XG20-F1
#
_entry.id   AF-A0A7V2XG20-F1
#
_cell.length_a   1.000
_cell.length_b   1.000
_cell.length_c   1.000
_cell.angle_alpha   90.00
_cell.angle_beta   90.00
_cell.angle_gamma   90.00
#
_symmetry.space_group_name_H-M   'P 1'
#
loop_
_entity.id
_entity.type
_entity.pdbx_description
1 polymer ?
#
loop_
_entity_poly.entity_id
_entity_poly.type
_entity_poly.pdbx_seq_one_letter_code
_entity_poly.pdbx_strand_id
1 'polypeptide(L)'
;MLAWLLPGAGHWLIGQRPRAVLYAATVLGVFLAGLWMGGLATVSVYGHKWAFLLQVFVGPVALGAACAQHLAQQAVGAGTAAPWLRAWVSPPPSPLVDLGMTFTLVAAAFNVLVLADAFYLADRPTEPETGAA
;
A
#
# COMPACT_ATOMS: atom_id res chain seq x y z
N MET A 1 7.57 9.59 -11.43
CA MET A 1 8.09 9.88 -10.08
C MET A 1 6.93 10.19 -9.11
N LEU A 2 6.14 11.26 -9.30
CA LEU A 2 5.00 11.59 -8.43
C LEU A 2 3.88 10.52 -8.37
N ALA A 3 3.66 9.78 -9.46
CA ALA A 3 2.68 8.68 -9.50
C ALA A 3 3.02 7.51 -8.55
N TRP A 4 4.28 7.39 -8.12
CA TRP A 4 4.73 6.36 -7.18
C TRP A 4 4.51 6.75 -5.72
N LEU A 5 4.38 8.06 -5.45
CA LEU A 5 4.34 8.58 -4.09
C LEU A 5 2.95 8.47 -3.45
N LEU A 6 1.89 8.36 -4.22
CA LEU A 6 0.53 8.18 -3.70
C LEU A 6 -0.26 7.32 -4.68
N PRO A 7 -0.90 6.22 -4.25
CA PRO A 7 -1.78 5.45 -5.11
C PRO A 7 -2.84 6.38 -5.73
N GLY A 8 -2.95 6.39 -7.05
CA GLY A 8 -3.86 7.27 -7.79
C GLY A 8 -3.35 8.68 -8.12
N ALA A 9 -2.18 9.12 -7.61
CA ALA A 9 -1.65 10.46 -7.90
C ALA A 9 -1.28 10.69 -9.37
N GLY A 10 -0.93 9.63 -10.11
CA GLY A 10 -0.71 9.71 -11.56
C GLY A 10 -1.95 10.18 -12.32
N HIS A 11 -3.13 9.65 -11.97
CA HIS A 11 -4.38 10.06 -12.59
C HIS A 11 -4.86 11.45 -12.17
N TRP A 12 -4.50 11.88 -10.95
CA TRP A 12 -4.79 13.25 -10.51
C TRP A 12 -3.98 14.27 -11.33
N LEU A 13 -2.71 13.98 -11.59
CA LEU A 13 -1.86 14.82 -12.44
C LEU A 13 -2.35 14.88 -13.90
N ILE A 14 -2.97 13.81 -14.40
CA ILE A 14 -3.57 13.74 -15.75
C ILE A 14 -5.00 14.36 -15.77
N GLY A 15 -5.51 14.89 -14.65
CA GLY A 15 -6.83 15.52 -14.55
C GLY A 15 -8.01 14.54 -14.38
N GLN A 16 -7.76 13.23 -14.36
CA GLN A 16 -8.78 12.18 -14.23
C GLN A 16 -9.06 11.84 -12.76
N ARG A 17 -9.59 12.83 -12.02
CA ARG A 17 -9.95 12.74 -10.59
C ARG A 17 -10.80 11.52 -10.20
N PRO A 18 -11.85 11.10 -10.93
CA PRO A 18 -12.66 9.97 -10.48
C PRO A 18 -11.87 8.64 -10.51
N ARG A 19 -11.01 8.45 -11.50
CA ARG A 19 -10.14 7.26 -11.59
C ARG A 19 -9.09 7.25 -10.48
N ALA A 20 -8.49 8.41 -10.20
CA ALA A 20 -7.55 8.57 -9.09
C ALA A 20 -8.14 8.11 -7.75
N VAL A 21 -9.37 8.55 -7.44
CA VAL A 21 -10.04 8.18 -6.18
C VAL A 21 -10.40 6.69 -6.13
N LEU A 22 -10.92 6.13 -7.22
CA LEU A 22 -11.26 4.69 -7.28
C LEU A 22 -10.02 3.81 -7.04
N TYR A 23 -8.89 4.12 -7.71
CA TYR A 23 -7.67 3.36 -7.55
C TYR A 23 -7.07 3.55 -6.14
N ALA A 24 -7.05 4.77 -5.62
CA ALA A 24 -6.59 5.05 -4.27
C ALA A 24 -7.42 4.27 -3.23
N ALA A 25 -8.75 4.35 -3.32
CA ALA A 25 -9.66 3.67 -2.41
C ALA A 25 -9.51 2.14 -2.47
N THR A 26 -9.30 1.58 -3.68
CA THR A 26 -9.12 0.14 -3.85
C THR A 26 -7.78 -0.32 -3.26
N VAL A 27 -6.67 0.32 -3.63
CA VAL A 27 -5.32 -0.03 -3.10
C VAL A 27 -5.31 0.11 -1.57
N LEU A 28 -5.77 1.24 -1.05
CA LEU A 28 -5.80 1.49 0.38
C LEU A 28 -6.76 0.55 1.10
N GLY A 29 -7.94 0.29 0.54
CA GLY A 29 -8.92 -0.62 1.13
C GLY A 29 -8.36 -2.04 1.29
N VAL A 30 -7.74 -2.58 0.23
CA VAL A 30 -7.12 -3.92 0.28
C VAL A 30 -5.93 -3.94 1.24
N PHE A 31 -5.10 -2.90 1.23
CA PHE A 31 -3.95 -2.81 2.13
C PHE A 31 -4.37 -2.73 3.60
N LEU A 32 -5.34 -1.86 3.92
CA LEU A 32 -5.85 -1.68 5.28
C LEU A 32 -6.59 -2.92 5.77
N ALA A 33 -7.34 -3.61 4.90
CA ALA A 33 -7.93 -4.90 5.24
C ALA A 33 -6.85 -5.94 5.61
N GLY A 34 -5.75 -5.97 4.85
CA GLY A 34 -4.61 -6.82 5.17
C GLY A 34 -3.97 -6.51 6.53
N LEU A 35 -3.74 -5.22 6.84
CA LEU A 35 -3.25 -4.79 8.16
C LEU A 35 -4.24 -5.12 9.29
N TRP A 36 -5.53 -4.99 9.04
CA TRP A 36 -6.55 -5.27 10.04
C TRP A 36 -6.58 -6.75 10.41
N MET A 37 -6.46 -7.63 9.41
CA MET A 37 -6.51 -9.09 9.59
C MET A 37 -5.24 -9.64 10.22
N GLY A 38 -4.06 -9.25 9.70
CA GLY A 38 -2.80 -9.83 10.14
C GLY A 38 -2.01 -8.96 11.12
N GLY A 39 -2.52 -7.78 11.45
CA GLY A 39 -1.83 -6.83 12.31
C GLY A 39 -0.62 -6.17 11.66
N LEU A 40 0.08 -5.35 12.44
CA LEU A 40 1.29 -4.65 12.00
C LEU A 40 2.45 -5.64 11.72
N ALA A 41 2.36 -6.90 12.17
CA ALA A 41 3.30 -7.96 11.83
C ALA A 41 3.36 -8.28 10.33
N THR A 42 2.28 -8.03 9.59
CA THR A 42 2.24 -8.23 8.13
C THR A 42 3.21 -7.33 7.37
N VAL A 43 3.57 -6.17 7.94
CA VAL A 43 4.50 -5.19 7.36
C VAL A 43 5.74 -5.09 8.26
N SER A 44 6.56 -6.15 8.25
CA SER A 44 7.77 -6.24 9.07
C SER A 44 9.02 -6.32 8.20
N VAL A 45 9.90 -5.31 8.33
CA VAL A 45 11.21 -5.25 7.67
C VAL A 45 12.11 -6.42 8.10
N TYR A 46 12.02 -6.81 9.38
CA TYR A 46 12.90 -7.82 9.97
C TYR A 46 12.33 -9.23 9.89
N GLY A 47 11.00 -9.39 9.99
CA GLY A 47 10.34 -10.70 9.96
C GLY A 47 10.19 -11.25 8.54
N HIS A 48 9.81 -10.40 7.58
CA HIS A 48 9.48 -10.82 6.22
C HIS A 48 10.03 -9.85 5.18
N LYS A 49 11.36 -9.68 5.16
CA LYS A 49 12.08 -8.73 4.28
C LYS A 49 11.66 -8.77 2.81
N TRP A 50 11.40 -9.97 2.27
CA TRP A 50 10.99 -10.15 0.87
C TRP A 50 9.55 -9.68 0.62
N ALA A 51 8.63 -9.96 1.56
CA ALA A 51 7.27 -9.44 1.49
C ALA A 51 7.26 -7.92 1.63
N PHE A 52 8.11 -7.37 2.50
CA PHE A 52 8.24 -5.93 2.68
C PHE A 52 8.78 -5.23 1.42
N LEU A 53 9.80 -5.80 0.76
CA LEU A 53 10.33 -5.29 -0.51
C LEU A 53 9.22 -5.13 -1.57
N LEU A 54 8.28 -6.07 -1.62
CA LEU A 54 7.11 -5.99 -2.49
C LEU A 54 6.12 -4.93 -2.00
N GLN A 55 5.84 -4.85 -0.70
CA GLN A 55 4.92 -3.87 -0.12
C GLN A 55 5.35 -2.40 -0.32
N VAL A 56 6.66 -2.14 -0.51
CA VAL A 56 7.17 -0.79 -0.85
C VAL A 56 6.49 -0.21 -2.10
N PHE A 57 6.01 -1.05 -3.03
CA PHE A 57 5.26 -0.58 -4.20
C PHE A 57 3.91 0.06 -3.87
N VAL A 58 3.35 -0.09 -2.66
CA VAL A 58 2.18 0.68 -2.18
C VAL A 58 2.54 2.15 -1.94
N GLY A 59 3.84 2.46 -1.84
CA GLY A 59 4.36 3.81 -1.63
C GLY A 59 4.56 4.14 -0.14
N PRO A 60 4.44 5.42 0.26
CA PRO A 60 4.73 5.89 1.62
C PRO A 60 3.86 5.25 2.69
N VAL A 61 2.69 4.74 2.32
CA VAL A 61 1.77 4.07 3.24
C VAL A 61 2.39 2.80 3.82
N ALA A 62 3.11 2.02 3.01
CA ALA A 62 3.84 0.85 3.49
C ALA A 62 5.03 1.23 4.38
N LEU A 63 5.74 2.31 4.05
CA LEU A 63 6.80 2.85 4.90
C LEU A 63 6.26 3.36 6.25
N GLY A 64 5.12 4.03 6.23
CA GLY A 64 4.42 4.47 7.44
C GLY A 64 3.99 3.30 8.32
N ALA A 65 3.43 2.25 7.72
CA ALA A 65 3.08 1.02 8.43
C ALA A 65 4.31 0.31 9.04
N ALA A 66 5.43 0.24 8.31
CA ALA A 66 6.68 -0.32 8.86
C ALA A 66 7.27 0.53 9.98
N CYS A 67 7.20 1.85 9.87
CA CYS A 67 7.62 2.76 10.93
C CYS A 67 6.74 2.58 12.18
N ALA A 68 5.42 2.54 12.00
CA ALA A 68 4.47 2.28 13.07
C ALA A 68 4.74 0.92 13.74
N GLN A 69 5.01 -0.12 12.96
CA GLN A 69 5.39 -1.42 13.47
C GLN A 69 6.68 -1.37 14.30
N HIS A 70 7.71 -0.67 13.82
CA HIS A 70 8.97 -0.55 14.56
C HIS A 70 8.79 0.18 15.90
N LEU A 71 8.09 1.31 15.91
CA LEU A 71 7.80 2.06 17.14
C LEU A 71 6.95 1.25 18.12
N ALA A 72 5.96 0.52 17.60
CA ALA A 72 5.10 -0.30 18.44
C ALA A 72 5.86 -1.51 19.02
N GLN A 73 6.78 -2.11 18.27
CA GLN A 73 7.69 -3.15 18.77
C GLN A 73 8.62 -2.63 19.89
N GLN A 74 9.12 -1.40 19.78
CA GLN A 74 9.90 -0.77 20.84
C GLN A 74 9.07 -0.58 22.13
N ALA A 75 7.82 -0.12 22.01
CA ALA A 75 6.92 0.02 23.16
C ALA A 75 6.56 -1.34 23.80
N VAL A 76 6.43 -2.39 22.99
CA VAL A 76 6.23 -3.77 23.47
C VAL A 76 7.46 -4.25 24.24
N GLY A 77 8.67 -4.06 23.70
CA GLY A 77 9.92 -4.43 24.36
C GLY A 77 10.18 -3.66 25.66
N ALA A 78 9.73 -2.40 25.74
CA ALA A 78 9.80 -1.58 26.95
C ALA A 78 8.73 -1.92 28.01
N GLY A 79 7.79 -2.83 27.71
CA GLY A 79 6.71 -3.19 28.61
C GLY A 79 5.63 -2.12 28.82
N THR A 80 5.66 -1.04 28.04
CA THR A 80 4.73 0.10 28.15
C THR A 80 3.52 -0.04 27.20
N ALA A 81 3.56 -0.98 26.26
CA ALA A 81 2.46 -1.22 25.33
C ALA A 81 1.24 -1.89 25.99
N ALA A 82 0.06 -1.34 25.69
CA ALA A 82 -1.22 -1.92 26.06
C ALA A 82 -1.37 -3.36 25.52
N PRO A 83 -2.10 -4.25 26.22
CA PRO A 83 -2.25 -5.66 25.80
C PRO A 83 -2.81 -5.84 24.39
N TRP A 84 -3.81 -5.04 24.02
CA TRP A 84 -4.41 -5.08 22.68
C TRP A 84 -3.41 -4.69 21.58
N LEU A 85 -2.55 -3.70 21.84
CA LEU A 85 -1.54 -3.25 20.88
C LEU A 85 -0.48 -4.34 20.70
N ARG A 86 -0.06 -4.97 21.80
CA ARG A 86 0.88 -6.10 21.78
C ARG A 86 0.36 -7.27 20.94
N ALA A 87 -0.91 -7.62 21.11
CA ALA A 87 -1.56 -8.67 20.34
C ALA A 87 -1.65 -8.35 18.84
N TRP A 88 -1.75 -7.06 18.48
CA TRP A 88 -1.82 -6.62 17.08
C TRP A 88 -0.44 -6.45 16.42
N VAL A 89 0.59 -6.16 17.21
CA VAL A 89 1.97 -5.92 16.78
C VAL A 89 2.77 -7.21 16.66
N SER A 90 2.56 -8.14 17.60
CA SER A 90 3.16 -9.46 17.64
C SER A 90 2.08 -10.54 17.85
N PRO A 91 1.14 -10.69 16.90
CA PRO A 91 0.15 -11.76 16.96
C PRO A 91 0.84 -13.14 16.90
N PRO A 92 0.28 -14.16 17.55
CA PRO A 92 0.72 -15.52 17.36
C PRO A 92 0.57 -15.93 15.88
N PRO A 93 1.44 -16.83 15.36
CA PRO A 93 1.32 -17.33 14.01
C PRO A 93 -0.07 -17.92 13.78
N SER A 94 -0.78 -17.41 12.77
CA SER A 94 -2.11 -17.89 12.42
C SER A 94 -2.38 -17.70 10.93
N PRO A 95 -3.25 -18.54 10.33
CA PRO A 95 -3.61 -18.39 8.91
C PRO A 95 -4.18 -17.01 8.56
N LEU A 96 -4.78 -16.33 9.54
CA LEU A 96 -5.32 -14.98 9.37
C LEU A 96 -4.20 -13.95 9.13
N VAL A 97 -3.04 -14.13 9.77
CA VAL A 97 -1.85 -13.28 9.57
C VAL A 97 -1.26 -13.48 8.17
N ASP A 98 -1.15 -14.73 7.72
CA ASP A 98 -0.66 -15.05 6.38
C ASP A 98 -1.61 -14.52 5.28
N LEU A 99 -2.91 -14.60 5.53
CA LEU A 99 -3.92 -14.01 4.66
C LEU A 99 -3.82 -12.48 4.63
N GLY A 100 -3.63 -11.85 5.79
CA GLY A 100 -3.38 -10.41 5.88
C GLY A 100 -2.14 -9.99 5.08
N MET A 101 -1.04 -10.74 5.19
CA MET A 101 0.16 -10.53 4.39
C MET A 101 -0.13 -10.67 2.89
N THR A 102 -0.88 -11.68 2.48
CA THR A 102 -1.30 -11.86 1.08
C THR A 102 -2.08 -10.66 0.57
N PHE A 103 -3.02 -10.12 1.35
CA PHE A 103 -3.79 -8.93 0.98
C PHE A 103 -2.88 -7.71 0.78
N THR A 104 -1.94 -7.47 1.69
CA THR A 104 -0.99 -6.35 1.53
C THR A 104 -0.08 -6.52 0.31
N LEU A 105 0.28 -7.74 -0.07
CA LEU A 105 1.05 -8.05 -1.28
C LEU A 105 0.21 -7.85 -2.55
N VAL A 106 -1.06 -8.26 -2.54
CA VAL A 106 -2.01 -8.02 -3.63
C VAL A 106 -2.23 -6.53 -3.83
N ALA A 107 -2.36 -5.75 -2.75
CA ALA A 107 -2.45 -4.29 -2.84
C ALA A 107 -1.21 -3.67 -3.49
N ALA A 108 -0.02 -4.19 -3.17
CA ALA A 108 1.23 -3.74 -3.77
C ALA A 108 1.29 -4.06 -5.27
N ALA A 109 0.96 -5.29 -5.67
CA ALA A 109 0.88 -5.69 -7.07
C ALA A 109 -0.15 -4.86 -7.84
N PHE A 110 -1.30 -4.60 -7.22
CA PHE A 110 -2.34 -3.76 -7.82
C PHE A 110 -1.86 -2.32 -8.03
N ASN A 111 -1.11 -1.75 -7.08
CA ASN A 111 -0.56 -0.40 -7.25
C ASN A 111 0.47 -0.32 -8.39
N VAL A 112 1.22 -1.41 -8.66
CA VAL A 112 2.10 -1.48 -9.84
C VAL A 112 1.29 -1.42 -11.14
N LEU A 113 0.14 -2.09 -11.21
CA LEU A 113 -0.75 -2.03 -12.38
C LEU A 113 -1.33 -0.64 -12.58
N VAL A 114 -1.76 0.03 -11.50
CA VAL A 114 -2.25 1.42 -11.55
C VAL A 114 -1.15 2.37 -12.04
N LEU A 115 0.09 2.17 -11.58
CA LEU A 115 1.23 2.95 -12.05
C LEU A 115 1.47 2.73 -13.55
N ALA A 116 1.43 1.48 -14.01
CA ALA A 116 1.58 1.15 -15.43
C ALA A 116 0.46 1.78 -16.28
N ASP A 117 -0.80 1.68 -15.85
CA ASP A 117 -1.94 2.31 -16.54
C ASP A 117 -1.76 3.83 -16.66
N ALA A 118 -1.34 4.50 -15.59
CA ALA A 118 -1.06 5.93 -15.61
C ALA A 118 0.07 6.30 -16.60
N PHE A 119 1.12 5.49 -16.71
CA PHE A 119 2.18 5.69 -17.71
C PHE A 119 1.66 5.48 -19.14
N TYR A 120 0.88 4.44 -19.39
CA TYR A 120 0.27 4.21 -20.69
C TYR A 120 -0.67 5.34 -21.11
N LEU A 121 -1.45 5.90 -20.17
CA LEU A 121 -2.31 7.05 -20.46
C LEU A 121 -1.51 8.33 -20.75
N ALA A 122 -0.38 8.53 -20.08
CA ALA A 122 0.47 9.70 -20.30
C ALA A 122 1.17 9.69 -21.67
N ASP A 123 1.48 8.50 -22.19
CA ASP A 123 2.19 8.31 -23.46
C ASP A 123 1.26 8.25 -24.69
N ARG A 124 -0.06 8.38 -24.48
CA ARG A 124 -1.01 8.45 -25.60
C ARG A 124 -0.75 9.72 -26.41
N PRO A 125 -0.45 9.61 -27.73
CA PRO A 125 -0.37 10.78 -28.58
C PRO A 125 -1.69 11.54 -28.53
N THR A 126 -1.65 12.83 -28.25
CA THR A 126 -2.78 13.71 -28.53
C THR A 126 -2.88 13.77 -30.05
N GLU A 127 -3.81 13.04 -30.65
CA GLU A 127 -4.14 13.23 -32.07
C GLU A 127 -4.44 14.73 -32.25
N PRO A 128 -3.73 15.45 -33.15
CA PRO A 128 -4.10 16.81 -33.47
C PRO A 128 -5.53 16.76 -33.99
N GLU A 129 -6.41 17.63 -33.48
CA GLU A 129 -7.79 17.78 -33.94
C GLU A 129 -7.80 18.09 -35.44
N THR A 130 -7.75 17.04 -36.24
CA THR A 130 -7.76 17.13 -37.69
C THR A 130 -9.23 17.10 -38.08
N GLY A 131 -9.89 18.25 -37.97
CA GLY A 131 -11.24 18.44 -38.48
C GLY A 131 -12.21 19.07 -37.49
N ALA A 132 -12.03 20.36 -37.21
CA ALA A 132 -13.17 21.25 -37.08
C ALA A 132 -12.94 22.41 -38.05
N ALA A 133 -13.79 22.43 -39.08
CA ALA A 133 -13.80 23.37 -40.20
C ALA A 133 -14.09 24.81 -39.79
#